data_AF-A0A5C8LQ10-F1
#
_entry.id   AF-A0A5C8LQ10-F1
#
_cell.length_a   1.000
_cell.length_b   1.000
_cell.length_c   1.000
_cell.angle_alpha   90.00
_cell.angle_beta   90.00
_cell.angle_gamma   90.00
#
_symmetry.space_group_name_H-M   'P 1'
#
loop_
_entity.id
_entity.type
_entity.pdbx_description
1 polymer ?
#
loop_
_entity_poly.entity_id
_entity_poly.type
_entity_poly.pdbx_seq_one_letter_code
_entity_poly.pdbx_strand_id
1 'polypeptide(L)'
;MRKKWRNRLVFAYLPVFMLVIVVLLWIFFLTMSELSKQQALKANEIYAENTMQYIDSKLRTVEQYIVQTFLDDQSVIDFYSIAPLSQNRYLNDRDVYKKLILLRDSFSEIDSVYLYRTRDQIVLSDTSMIGLDQFSNSPYLKTLIAAPPATRWSIGREYVDYSGLTTPVVSLVMRMPLPLGTEGVLVAYQIGYAL
;
A
#
# COMPACT_ATOMS: atom_id res chain seq x y z
N MET A 1 -31.52 69.80 36.38
CA MET A 1 -31.52 69.50 34.92
C MET A 1 -30.24 68.80 34.38
N ARG A 2 -29.30 68.33 35.22
CA ARG A 2 -27.98 67.81 34.80
C ARG A 2 -27.93 66.31 34.40
N LYS A 3 -28.99 65.52 34.70
CA LYS A 3 -29.05 64.08 34.39
C LYS A 3 -29.37 63.74 32.92
N LYS A 4 -30.13 64.59 32.21
CA LYS A 4 -30.56 64.33 30.82
C LYS A 4 -29.39 64.38 29.82
N TRP A 5 -28.39 65.24 30.04
CA TRP A 5 -27.23 65.35 29.15
C TRP A 5 -26.25 64.17 29.27
N ARG A 6 -26.00 63.68 30.50
CA ARG A 6 -25.15 62.51 30.74
C ARG A 6 -25.72 61.24 30.10
N ASN A 7 -27.02 60.97 30.26
CA ASN A 7 -27.64 59.81 29.62
C ASN A 7 -27.64 59.95 28.09
N ARG A 8 -27.79 61.17 27.54
CA ARG A 8 -27.72 61.42 26.10
C ARG A 8 -26.33 61.14 25.51
N LEU A 9 -25.25 61.44 26.24
CA LEU A 9 -23.88 61.08 25.85
C LEU A 9 -23.67 59.56 25.91
N VAL A 10 -24.09 58.89 26.99
CA VAL A 10 -23.96 57.42 27.12
C VAL A 10 -24.72 56.69 26.00
N PHE A 11 -25.91 57.14 25.64
CA PHE A 11 -26.68 56.58 24.53
C PHE A 11 -26.07 56.83 23.14
N ALA A 12 -25.17 57.81 22.98
CA ALA A 12 -24.45 58.05 21.72
C ALA A 12 -23.16 57.22 21.61
N TYR A 13 -22.47 56.94 22.73
CA TYR A 13 -21.23 56.13 22.74
C TYR A 13 -21.48 54.62 22.82
N LEU A 14 -22.58 54.17 23.43
CA LEU A 14 -22.92 52.75 23.56
C LEU A 14 -23.14 52.03 22.21
N PRO A 15 -23.80 52.64 21.19
CA PRO A 15 -23.91 52.07 19.85
C PRO A 15 -22.56 51.93 19.15
N VAL A 16 -21.67 52.92 19.31
CA VAL A 16 -20.32 52.89 18.73
C VAL A 16 -19.50 51.77 19.38
N PHE A 17 -19.59 51.61 20.70
CA PHE A 17 -18.93 50.53 21.42
C PHE A 17 -19.44 49.14 21.00
N MET A 18 -20.76 48.99 20.86
CA MET A 18 -21.38 47.79 20.29
C MET A 18 -20.86 47.48 18.89
N LEU A 19 -20.76 48.50 18.02
CA LEU A 19 -20.25 48.34 16.66
C LEU A 19 -18.80 47.82 16.66
N VAL A 20 -17.94 48.37 17.52
CA VAL A 20 -16.56 47.89 17.67
C VAL A 20 -16.52 46.41 18.06
N ILE A 21 -17.34 46.00 19.04
CA ILE A 21 -17.43 44.59 19.45
C ILE A 21 -17.89 43.70 18.29
N VAL A 22 -18.91 44.12 17.53
CA VAL A 22 -19.41 43.35 16.39
C VAL A 22 -18.33 43.20 15.31
N VAL A 23 -17.59 44.26 14.99
CA VAL A 23 -16.49 44.20 14.03
C VAL A 23 -15.39 43.25 14.52
N LEU A 24 -15.05 43.29 15.80
CA LEU A 24 -14.05 42.41 16.41
C LEU A 24 -14.49 40.94 16.35
N LEU A 25 -15.75 40.66 16.68
CA LEU A 25 -16.34 39.32 16.56
C LEU A 25 -16.34 38.84 15.10
N TRP A 26 -16.68 39.72 14.15
CA TRP A 26 -16.64 39.41 12.73
C TRP A 26 -15.24 39.01 12.27
N ILE A 27 -14.21 39.79 12.62
CA ILE A 27 -12.81 39.46 12.30
C ILE A 27 -12.42 38.13 12.93
N PHE A 28 -12.80 37.89 14.20
CA PHE A 28 -12.55 36.63 14.89
C PHE A 28 -13.19 35.43 14.19
N PHE A 29 -14.46 35.52 13.79
CA PHE A 29 -15.12 34.42 13.08
C PHE A 29 -14.52 34.18 11.69
N LEU A 30 -14.11 35.23 10.97
CA LEU A 30 -13.43 35.10 9.68
C LEU A 30 -12.08 34.38 9.82
N THR A 31 -11.23 34.78 10.78
CA THR A 31 -9.94 34.14 11.00
C THR A 31 -10.08 32.71 11.53
N MET A 32 -11.04 32.46 12.43
CA MET A 32 -11.33 31.11 12.92
C MET A 32 -11.80 30.18 11.80
N SER A 33 -12.65 30.68 10.89
CA SER A 33 -13.08 29.90 9.73
C SER A 33 -11.91 29.56 8.81
N GLU A 34 -10.99 30.49 8.58
CA GLU A 34 -9.83 30.27 7.72
C GLU A 34 -8.85 29.27 8.35
N LEU A 35 -8.56 29.44 9.64
CA LEU A 35 -7.74 28.51 10.42
C LEU A 35 -8.35 27.10 10.43
N SER A 36 -9.67 26.98 10.60
CA SER A 36 -10.35 25.69 10.58
C SER A 36 -10.23 24.98 9.23
N LYS A 37 -10.39 25.71 8.11
CA LYS A 37 -10.20 25.15 6.76
C LYS A 37 -8.75 24.68 6.53
N GLN A 38 -7.78 25.51 6.91
CA GLN A 38 -6.36 25.16 6.75
C GLN A 38 -5.96 23.97 7.63
N GLN A 39 -6.48 23.89 8.86
CA GLN A 39 -6.26 22.75 9.74
C GLN A 39 -6.87 21.47 9.16
N ALA A 40 -8.06 21.52 8.57
CA ALA A 40 -8.67 20.35 7.92
C ALA A 40 -7.85 19.86 6.73
N LEU A 41 -7.36 20.77 5.88
CA LEU A 41 -6.49 20.40 4.75
C LEU A 41 -5.16 19.79 5.23
N LYS A 42 -4.51 20.42 6.21
CA LYS A 42 -3.27 19.92 6.79
C LYS A 42 -3.46 18.56 7.49
N ALA A 43 -4.59 18.36 8.16
CA ALA A 43 -4.93 17.07 8.75
C ALA A 43 -5.03 16.00 7.65
N ASN A 44 -5.74 16.26 6.56
CA ASN A 44 -5.85 15.32 5.44
C ASN A 44 -4.48 14.96 4.84
N GLU A 45 -3.60 15.94 4.66
CA GLU A 45 -2.24 15.71 4.17
C GLU A 45 -1.43 14.81 5.12
N ILE A 46 -1.45 15.11 6.42
CA ILE A 46 -0.79 14.30 7.45
C ILE A 46 -1.39 12.89 7.50
N TYR A 47 -2.71 12.75 7.38
CA TYR A 47 -3.36 11.44 7.31
C TYR A 47 -2.89 10.64 6.09
N ALA A 48 -2.87 11.25 4.91
CA ALA A 48 -2.41 10.60 3.69
C ALA A 48 -0.93 10.18 3.79
N GLU A 49 -0.07 11.04 4.33
CA GLU A 49 1.34 10.73 4.55
C GLU A 49 1.52 9.58 5.54
N ASN A 50 0.82 9.61 6.68
CA ASN A 50 0.88 8.54 7.67
C ASN A 50 0.37 7.21 7.12
N THR A 51 -0.71 7.22 6.33
CA THR A 51 -1.22 6.02 5.64
C THR A 51 -0.19 5.48 4.66
N MET A 52 0.48 6.35 3.91
CA MET A 52 1.53 5.95 2.98
C MET A 52 2.73 5.32 3.71
N GLN A 53 3.21 5.95 4.78
CA GLN A 53 4.31 5.43 5.60
C GLN A 53 3.94 4.10 6.26
N TYR A 54 2.69 3.93 6.69
CA TYR A 54 2.21 2.67 7.24
C TYR A 54 2.24 1.55 6.21
N ILE A 55 1.73 1.78 4.99
CA ILE A 55 1.78 0.82 3.89
C ILE A 55 3.23 0.47 3.57
N ASP A 56 4.10 1.47 3.39
CA ASP A 56 5.51 1.24 3.07
C ASP A 56 6.22 0.41 4.15
N SER A 57 6.01 0.74 5.42
CA SER A 57 6.57 -0.01 6.54
C SER A 57 6.10 -1.46 6.55
N LYS A 58 4.81 -1.71 6.30
CA LYS A 58 4.24 -3.06 6.28
C LYS A 58 4.80 -3.89 5.13
N LEU A 59 4.83 -3.33 3.92
CA LEU A 59 5.40 -3.99 2.75
C LEU A 59 6.89 -4.27 2.94
N ARG A 60 7.63 -3.38 3.61
CA ARG A 60 9.04 -3.59 3.95
C ARG A 60 9.24 -4.74 4.93
N THR A 61 8.37 -4.89 5.93
CA THR A 61 8.40 -6.04 6.85
C THR A 61 8.16 -7.36 6.12
N VAL A 62 7.18 -7.38 5.21
CA VAL A 62 6.91 -8.54 4.35
C VAL A 62 8.13 -8.86 3.49
N GLU A 63 8.74 -7.84 2.86
CA GLU A 63 9.94 -7.99 2.05
C GLU A 63 11.09 -8.62 2.86
N GLN A 64 11.36 -8.11 4.06
CA GLN A 64 12.42 -8.63 4.93
C GLN A 64 12.17 -10.07 5.33
N TYR A 65 10.93 -10.40 5.68
CA TYR A 65 10.55 -11.77 6.05
C TYR A 65 10.72 -12.74 4.88
N ILE A 66 10.30 -12.35 3.68
CA ILE A 66 10.46 -13.15 2.46
C ILE A 66 11.95 -13.41 2.22
N VAL A 67 12.76 -12.36 2.20
CA VAL A 67 14.19 -12.46 1.93
C VAL A 67 14.86 -13.38 2.95
N GLN A 68 14.57 -13.22 4.24
CA GLN A 68 15.13 -14.08 5.29
C GLN A 68 14.68 -15.54 5.14
N THR A 69 13.39 -15.78 4.91
CA THR A 69 12.84 -17.14 4.83
C THR A 69 13.25 -17.88 3.56
N PHE A 70 13.47 -17.15 2.46
CA PHE A 70 13.76 -17.72 1.14
C PHE A 70 15.26 -17.88 0.92
N LEU A 71 16.10 -16.97 1.43
CA LEU A 71 17.56 -17.11 1.34
C LEU A 71 18.11 -18.25 2.18
N ASP A 72 17.48 -18.53 3.33
CA ASP A 72 17.91 -19.61 4.23
C ASP A 72 17.44 -20.99 3.76
N ASP A 73 16.65 -21.08 2.67
CA ASP A 73 16.04 -22.34 2.27
C ASP A 73 16.52 -22.88 0.92
N GLN A 74 17.10 -24.08 0.99
CA GLN A 74 17.64 -24.80 -0.16
C GLN A 74 16.59 -25.15 -1.22
N SER A 75 15.32 -25.35 -0.84
CA SER A 75 14.24 -25.65 -1.80
C SER A 75 13.97 -24.47 -2.72
N VAL A 76 13.96 -23.26 -2.17
CA VAL A 76 13.75 -22.03 -2.94
C VAL A 76 14.96 -21.74 -3.82
N ILE A 77 16.18 -21.95 -3.31
CA ILE A 77 17.41 -21.85 -4.10
C ILE A 77 17.38 -22.83 -5.28
N ASP A 78 17.03 -24.10 -5.02
CA ASP A 78 16.92 -25.13 -6.05
C ASP A 78 15.80 -24.85 -7.07
N PHE A 79 14.72 -24.16 -6.65
CA PHE A 79 13.59 -23.82 -7.50
C PHE A 79 13.99 -22.88 -8.64
N TYR A 80 14.88 -21.93 -8.34
CA TYR A 80 15.44 -20.99 -9.32
C TYR A 80 16.76 -21.46 -9.94
N SER A 81 17.43 -22.47 -9.37
CA SER A 81 18.69 -23.01 -9.91
C SER A 81 18.50 -23.67 -11.28
N ILE A 82 19.46 -23.41 -12.18
CA ILE A 82 19.56 -24.05 -13.50
C ILE A 82 19.89 -25.55 -13.36
N ALA A 83 20.71 -25.91 -12.37
CA ALA A 83 21.10 -27.26 -12.02
C ALA A 83 20.72 -27.54 -10.55
N PRO A 84 19.47 -27.94 -10.27
CA PRO A 84 19.04 -28.22 -8.91
C PRO A 84 19.84 -29.37 -8.30
N LEU A 85 20.22 -29.25 -7.04
CA LEU A 85 20.87 -30.33 -6.28
C LEU A 85 19.86 -31.44 -5.95
N SER A 86 18.59 -31.09 -5.84
CA SER A 86 17.49 -32.03 -5.63
C SER A 86 17.23 -32.93 -6.85
N GLN A 87 17.28 -34.24 -6.60
CA GLN A 87 17.05 -35.29 -7.60
C GLN A 87 15.59 -35.36 -8.10
N ASN A 88 14.65 -34.69 -7.41
CA ASN A 88 13.22 -34.71 -7.72
C ASN A 88 12.60 -33.31 -7.69
N ARG A 89 12.46 -32.70 -8.88
CA ARG A 89 11.90 -31.36 -9.09
C ARG A 89 10.50 -31.20 -8.51
N TYR A 90 9.64 -32.21 -8.60
CA TYR A 90 8.26 -32.13 -8.09
C TYR A 90 8.19 -31.99 -6.57
N LEU A 91 9.11 -32.64 -5.84
CA LEU A 91 9.19 -32.48 -4.39
C LEU A 91 9.62 -31.06 -4.03
N ASN A 92 10.57 -30.52 -4.78
CA ASN A 92 11.05 -29.16 -4.58
C ASN A 92 9.96 -28.11 -4.83
N ASP A 93 9.27 -28.19 -5.98
CA ASP A 93 8.18 -27.27 -6.32
C ASP A 93 7.06 -27.33 -5.26
N ARG A 94 6.78 -28.51 -4.70
CA ARG A 94 5.80 -28.70 -3.61
C ARG A 94 6.25 -28.07 -2.28
N ASP A 95 7.53 -28.12 -1.97
CA ASP A 95 8.06 -27.53 -0.73
C ASP A 95 8.07 -26.00 -0.80
N VAL A 96 8.36 -25.44 -1.98
CA VAL A 96 8.18 -23.99 -2.25
C VAL A 96 6.70 -23.59 -2.19
N TYR A 97 5.79 -24.40 -2.73
CA TYR A 97 4.35 -24.16 -2.62
C TYR A 97 3.88 -24.07 -1.16
N LYS A 98 4.32 -24.99 -0.30
CA LYS A 98 4.00 -24.95 1.14
C LYS A 98 4.51 -23.67 1.81
N LYS A 99 5.68 -23.18 1.40
CA LYS A 99 6.22 -21.92 1.93
C LYS A 99 5.40 -20.71 1.52
N LEU A 100 4.86 -20.70 0.30
CA LEU A 100 3.97 -19.63 -0.13
C LEU A 100 2.69 -19.60 0.70
N ILE A 101 2.13 -20.77 1.02
CA ILE A 101 1.01 -20.89 1.95
C ILE A 101 1.40 -20.36 3.32
N LEU A 102 2.52 -20.80 3.89
CA LEU A 102 2.99 -20.35 5.21
C LEU A 102 3.26 -18.85 5.25
N LEU A 103 3.79 -18.28 4.16
CA LEU A 103 4.03 -16.84 4.03
C LEU A 103 2.69 -16.08 4.05
N ARG A 104 1.71 -16.49 3.24
CA ARG A 104 0.37 -15.92 3.25
C ARG A 104 -0.26 -16.04 4.64
N ASP A 105 -0.17 -17.21 5.27
CA ASP A 105 -0.75 -17.44 6.59
C ASP A 105 -0.04 -16.65 7.71
N SER A 106 1.24 -16.30 7.52
CA SER A 106 2.02 -15.47 8.46
C SER A 106 1.64 -13.98 8.41
N PHE A 107 1.06 -13.53 7.29
CA PHE A 107 0.62 -12.15 7.09
C PHE A 107 -0.84 -12.14 6.68
N SER A 108 -1.73 -11.98 7.65
CA SER A 108 -3.18 -11.96 7.40
C SER A 108 -3.63 -10.82 6.48
N GLU A 109 -2.77 -9.82 6.28
CA GLU A 109 -2.99 -8.72 5.34
C GLU A 109 -2.70 -9.09 3.87
N ILE A 110 -2.07 -10.24 3.60
CA ILE A 110 -1.74 -10.70 2.24
C ILE A 110 -2.79 -11.71 1.78
N ASP A 111 -3.48 -11.40 0.70
CA ASP A 111 -4.51 -12.30 0.16
C ASP A 111 -3.96 -13.31 -0.83
N SER A 112 -2.91 -12.95 -1.59
CA SER A 112 -2.33 -13.85 -2.59
C SER A 112 -0.87 -13.56 -2.83
N VAL A 113 -0.09 -14.62 -3.03
CA VAL A 113 1.34 -14.53 -3.38
C VAL A 113 1.64 -15.49 -4.51
N TYR A 114 2.48 -15.05 -5.44
CA TYR A 114 3.00 -15.92 -6.48
C TYR A 114 4.44 -15.61 -6.85
N LEU A 115 5.10 -16.65 -7.34
CA LEU A 115 6.45 -16.66 -7.85
C LEU A 115 6.41 -16.90 -9.35
N TYR A 116 7.17 -16.11 -10.07
CA TYR A 116 7.43 -16.33 -11.48
C TYR A 116 8.86 -16.85 -11.67
N ARG A 117 8.98 -17.93 -12.44
CA ARG A 117 10.25 -18.53 -12.85
C ARG A 117 10.45 -18.30 -14.35
N THR A 118 11.47 -17.52 -14.71
CA THR A 118 11.69 -17.11 -16.12
C THR A 118 12.09 -18.28 -17.03
N ARG A 119 12.87 -19.24 -16.52
CA ARG A 119 13.39 -20.38 -17.28
C ARG A 119 12.33 -21.19 -18.02
N ASP A 120 11.23 -21.52 -17.35
CA ASP A 120 10.15 -22.36 -17.88
C ASP A 120 8.80 -21.64 -17.94
N GLN A 121 8.81 -20.32 -17.69
CA GLN A 121 7.63 -19.46 -17.69
C GLN A 121 6.51 -19.98 -16.77
N ILE A 122 6.88 -20.59 -15.65
CA ILE A 122 5.93 -21.11 -14.67
C ILE A 122 5.63 -20.05 -13.62
N VAL A 123 4.34 -19.92 -13.30
CA VAL A 123 3.82 -19.16 -12.18
C VAL A 123 3.41 -20.15 -11.09
N LEU A 124 4.08 -20.08 -9.95
CA LEU A 124 3.73 -20.84 -8.75
C LEU A 124 3.04 -19.89 -7.76
N SER A 125 1.74 -20.07 -7.57
CA SER A 125 0.94 -19.32 -6.60
C SER A 125 0.62 -20.16 -5.37
N ASP A 126 0.04 -19.54 -4.35
CA ASP A 126 -0.50 -20.20 -3.16
C ASP A 126 -1.69 -21.14 -3.43
N THR A 127 -2.26 -21.10 -4.64
CA THR A 127 -3.44 -21.88 -5.05
C THR A 127 -3.17 -22.84 -6.20
N SER A 128 -2.24 -22.52 -7.10
CA SER A 128 -1.98 -23.30 -8.31
C SER A 128 -0.57 -23.10 -8.88
N MET A 129 -0.10 -24.08 -9.65
CA MET A 129 1.11 -24.02 -10.47
C MET A 129 0.71 -24.09 -11.94
N ILE A 130 0.83 -22.98 -12.66
CA ILE A 130 0.36 -22.85 -14.05
C ILE A 130 1.37 -22.13 -14.91
N GLY A 131 1.29 -22.34 -16.23
CA GLY A 131 2.11 -21.59 -17.18
C GLY A 131 1.70 -20.12 -17.24
N LEU A 132 2.64 -19.24 -17.58
CA LEU A 132 2.44 -17.80 -17.71
C LEU A 132 1.22 -17.47 -18.58
N ASP A 133 0.99 -18.18 -19.69
CA ASP A 133 -0.11 -17.88 -20.60
C ASP A 133 -1.50 -18.27 -20.05
N GLN A 134 -1.56 -19.15 -19.05
CA GLN A 134 -2.81 -19.55 -18.39
C GLN A 134 -3.12 -18.70 -17.15
N PHE A 135 -2.18 -17.86 -16.72
CA PHE A 135 -2.35 -17.02 -15.54
C PHE A 135 -3.19 -15.78 -15.87
N SER A 136 -4.28 -15.57 -15.13
CA SER A 136 -5.21 -14.44 -15.32
C SER A 136 -4.51 -13.08 -15.27
N ASN A 137 -3.43 -12.95 -14.49
CA ASN A 137 -2.65 -11.73 -14.33
C ASN A 137 -1.38 -11.70 -15.21
N SER A 138 -1.30 -12.54 -16.24
CA SER A 138 -0.15 -12.61 -17.15
C SER A 138 0.21 -11.32 -17.89
N PRO A 139 -0.74 -10.44 -18.30
CA PRO A 139 -0.37 -9.19 -18.97
C PRO A 139 0.46 -8.28 -18.04
N TYR A 140 0.09 -8.23 -16.76
CA TYR A 140 0.83 -7.46 -15.76
C TYR A 140 2.23 -8.03 -15.53
N LEU A 141 2.34 -9.34 -15.37
CA LEU A 141 3.63 -9.99 -15.19
C LEU A 141 4.55 -9.78 -16.41
N LYS A 142 4.00 -9.83 -17.63
CA LYS A 142 4.72 -9.49 -18.86
C LYS A 142 5.22 -8.03 -18.86
N THR A 143 4.41 -7.08 -18.37
CA THR A 143 4.87 -5.67 -18.22
C THR A 143 6.00 -5.52 -17.20
N LEU A 144 5.93 -6.23 -16.06
CA LEU A 144 6.98 -6.20 -15.03
C LEU A 144 8.31 -6.79 -15.51
N ILE A 145 8.24 -7.84 -16.34
CA ILE A 145 9.42 -8.46 -16.95
C ILE A 145 10.04 -7.51 -17.98
N ALA A 146 9.22 -6.88 -18.83
CA ALA A 146 9.67 -5.98 -19.89
C ALA A 146 10.24 -4.66 -19.33
N ALA A 147 9.60 -4.09 -18.32
CA ALA A 147 9.98 -2.85 -17.69
C ALA A 147 9.82 -2.97 -16.16
N PRO A 148 10.92 -3.17 -15.40
CA PRO A 148 10.84 -3.15 -13.96
C PRO A 148 10.29 -1.80 -13.47
N PRO A 149 9.30 -1.80 -12.56
CA PRO A 149 8.70 -0.57 -12.08
C PRO A 149 9.72 0.24 -11.27
N ALA A 150 9.64 1.57 -11.38
CA ALA A 150 10.49 2.48 -10.61
C ALA A 150 10.21 2.39 -9.09
N THR A 151 8.96 2.07 -8.73
CA THR A 151 8.51 1.85 -7.36
C THR A 151 8.32 0.36 -7.13
N ARG A 152 8.74 -0.13 -5.95
CA ARG A 152 8.62 -1.56 -5.59
C ARG A 152 7.18 -2.01 -5.34
N TRP A 153 6.27 -1.06 -5.17
CA TRP A 153 4.86 -1.32 -4.94
C TRP A 153 3.97 -0.41 -5.77
N SER A 154 2.72 -0.84 -5.99
CA SER A 154 1.71 -0.09 -6.73
C SER A 154 0.37 -0.13 -6.00
N ILE A 155 -0.35 0.99 -5.94
CA ILE A 155 -1.68 1.11 -5.33
C ILE A 155 -2.76 1.12 -6.43
N GLY A 156 -3.93 0.54 -6.13
CA GLY A 156 -5.12 0.66 -6.99
C GLY A 156 -5.05 -0.18 -8.26
N ARG A 157 -4.23 -1.24 -8.26
CA ARG A 157 -4.12 -2.16 -9.39
C ARG A 157 -5.34 -3.07 -9.43
N GLU A 158 -5.92 -3.25 -10.59
CA GLU A 158 -6.93 -4.30 -10.81
C GLU A 158 -6.27 -5.69 -10.78
N TYR A 159 -6.67 -6.51 -9.82
CA TYR A 159 -6.33 -7.92 -9.74
C TYR A 159 -7.54 -8.74 -10.13
N VAL A 160 -7.35 -9.65 -11.09
CA VAL A 160 -8.37 -10.62 -11.47
C VAL A 160 -8.10 -11.91 -10.71
N ASP A 161 -9.01 -12.26 -9.82
CA ASP A 161 -8.98 -13.53 -9.08
C ASP A 161 -9.33 -14.72 -10.00
N TYR A 162 -9.11 -15.94 -9.52
CA TYR A 162 -9.49 -17.19 -10.19
C TYR A 162 -10.99 -17.28 -10.49
N SER A 163 -11.82 -16.59 -9.70
CA SER A 163 -13.25 -16.44 -9.93
C SER A 163 -13.60 -15.48 -11.08
N GLY A 164 -12.62 -14.76 -11.63
CA GLY A 164 -12.80 -13.72 -12.64
C GLY A 164 -13.26 -12.37 -12.06
N LEU A 165 -13.32 -12.24 -10.74
CA LEU A 165 -13.66 -10.97 -10.08
C LEU A 165 -12.47 -10.03 -10.10
N THR A 166 -12.70 -8.79 -10.54
CA THR A 166 -11.68 -7.73 -10.52
C THR A 166 -11.77 -6.94 -9.22
N THR A 167 -10.69 -6.91 -8.44
CA THR A 167 -10.60 -6.15 -7.19
C THR A 167 -9.41 -5.19 -7.22
N PRO A 168 -9.53 -3.98 -6.64
CA PRO A 168 -8.40 -3.08 -6.47
C PRO A 168 -7.48 -3.60 -5.37
N VAL A 169 -6.20 -3.78 -5.70
CA VAL A 169 -5.18 -4.31 -4.78
C VAL A 169 -3.96 -3.41 -4.71
N VAL A 170 -3.26 -3.52 -3.59
CA VAL A 170 -1.88 -3.05 -3.44
C VAL A 170 -0.96 -4.22 -3.80
N SER A 171 -0.04 -4.01 -4.73
CA SER A 171 0.92 -5.03 -5.12
C SER A 171 2.33 -4.67 -4.69
N LEU A 172 3.05 -5.63 -4.16
CA LEU A 172 4.48 -5.58 -3.89
C LEU A 172 5.18 -6.47 -4.90
N VAL A 173 6.09 -5.88 -5.67
CA VAL A 173 6.91 -6.57 -6.66
C VAL A 173 8.35 -6.59 -6.17
N MET A 174 8.88 -7.80 -6.01
CA MET A 174 10.25 -8.01 -5.59
C MET A 174 10.99 -8.88 -6.61
N ARG A 175 12.21 -8.48 -6.93
CA ARG A 175 13.17 -9.36 -7.61
C ARG A 175 13.94 -10.16 -6.59
N MET A 176 14.08 -11.45 -6.83
CA MET A 176 14.82 -12.31 -5.92
C MET A 176 16.30 -11.89 -5.84
N PRO A 177 16.87 -11.69 -4.64
CA PRO A 177 18.28 -11.37 -4.47
C PRO A 177 19.17 -12.57 -4.77
N LEU A 178 20.40 -12.31 -5.22
CA LEU A 178 21.44 -13.35 -5.33
C LEU A 178 21.72 -13.96 -3.94
N PRO A 179 21.86 -15.29 -3.79
CA PRO A 179 22.12 -16.31 -4.82
C PRO A 179 20.87 -16.98 -5.42
N LEU A 180 19.65 -16.54 -5.12
CA LEU A 180 18.39 -17.12 -5.62
C LEU A 180 18.19 -16.97 -7.14
N GLY A 181 19.14 -16.38 -7.86
CA GLY A 181 19.12 -16.17 -9.31
C GLY A 181 18.53 -14.84 -9.74
N THR A 182 18.90 -14.39 -10.94
CA THR A 182 18.43 -13.14 -11.56
C THR A 182 17.08 -13.29 -12.28
N GLU A 183 16.49 -14.48 -12.24
CA GLU A 183 15.38 -14.90 -13.11
C GLU A 183 14.06 -15.14 -12.35
N GLY A 184 13.97 -14.74 -11.09
CA GLY A 184 12.80 -14.88 -10.24
C GLY A 184 12.14 -13.54 -9.91
N VAL A 185 10.83 -13.42 -10.16
CA VAL A 185 10.01 -12.30 -9.66
C VAL A 185 9.01 -12.86 -8.67
N LEU A 186 9.02 -12.34 -7.44
CA LEU A 186 7.95 -12.56 -6.49
C LEU A 186 7.00 -11.37 -6.56
N VAL A 187 5.71 -11.66 -6.60
CA VAL A 187 4.70 -10.63 -6.43
C VAL A 187 3.74 -11.08 -5.34
N ALA A 188 3.64 -10.24 -4.32
CA ALA A 188 2.67 -10.38 -3.24
C ALA A 188 1.57 -9.32 -3.43
N TYR A 189 0.32 -9.74 -3.25
CA TYR A 189 -0.83 -8.85 -3.31
C TYR A 189 -1.51 -8.80 -1.95
N GLN A 190 -1.85 -7.57 -1.57
CA GLN A 190 -2.76 -7.27 -0.48
C GLN A 190 -4.01 -6.64 -1.10
N ILE A 191 -5.19 -7.18 -0.83
CA ILE A 191 -6.45 -6.53 -1.18
C ILE A 191 -6.50 -5.24 -0.37
N GLY A 192 -6.60 -4.12 -1.10
CA GLY A 192 -6.93 -2.86 -0.47
C GLY A 192 -8.37 -2.98 -0.01
N TYR A 193 -8.59 -3.11 1.30
CA TYR A 193 -9.87 -2.70 1.85
C TYR A 193 -10.09 -1.27 1.36
N ALA A 194 -11.16 -1.08 0.59
CA ALA A 194 -11.56 0.22 0.10
C ALA A 194 -11.53 1.21 1.28
N LEU A 195 -10.64 2.21 1.18
CA LEU A 195 -10.72 3.43 1.97
C LEU A 195 -11.87 4.28 1.41
#